data_AF-A0A9P7N707-F1
#
_entry.id   AF-A0A9P7N707-F1
#
_cell.length_a   1.000
_cell.length_b   1.000
_cell.length_c   1.000
_cell.angle_alpha   90.00
_cell.angle_beta   90.00
_cell.angle_gamma   90.00
#
_symmetry.space_group_name_H-M   'P 1'
#
loop_
_entity.id
_entity.type
_entity.pdbx_description
1 polymer ?
#
loop_
_entity_poly.entity_id
_entity_poly.type
_entity_poly.pdbx_seq_one_letter_code
_entity_poly.pdbx_strand_id
1 'polypeptide(L)'
;MVPLPLFKLAALFVRHISKYGANQIKAQAHDHPRFRAFAAKYGQHIHQLNMRLSVALLRDPEAERRAKERAEAPTVKTEEQHKRDEASKEKASKSSSSSSGSSSSNKSRINFQSVWKRKFRPLPEAKAVDLFADVIGDAFILGVAGGLIMYESWKALQKPDANKQRLDDLSERVEAIRRREEELSEAEEKQRQRFEKLEGALRELRDPKTKQPLLPTLQP
;
A
#
# COMPACT_ATOMS: atom_id res chain seq x y z
N MET A 1 -6.33 -34.70 -10.48
CA MET A 1 -7.58 -34.00 -10.86
C MET A 1 -7.19 -32.78 -11.68
N VAL A 2 -7.31 -32.87 -13.00
CA VAL A 2 -6.94 -31.79 -13.93
C VAL A 2 -7.74 -30.54 -13.54
N PRO A 3 -7.11 -29.36 -13.34
CA PRO A 3 -7.86 -28.15 -13.04
C PRO A 3 -8.81 -27.91 -14.20
N LEU A 4 -10.11 -27.94 -13.91
CA LEU A 4 -11.17 -27.62 -14.87
C LEU A 4 -10.75 -26.35 -15.62
N PRO A 5 -10.95 -26.27 -16.95
CA PRO A 5 -10.55 -25.11 -17.74
C PRO A 5 -11.52 -23.95 -17.50
N LEU A 6 -11.64 -23.51 -16.24
CA LEU A 6 -12.39 -22.35 -15.77
C LEU A 6 -12.02 -21.11 -16.59
N PHE A 7 -10.75 -20.99 -16.99
CA PHE A 7 -10.31 -19.93 -17.88
C PHE A 7 -10.98 -19.98 -19.27
N LYS A 8 -11.15 -21.17 -19.86
CA LYS A 8 -11.84 -21.32 -21.15
C LYS A 8 -13.34 -21.07 -21.02
N LEU A 9 -13.95 -21.52 -19.94
CA LEU A 9 -15.36 -21.25 -19.66
C LEU A 9 -15.60 -19.76 -19.40
N ALA A 10 -14.73 -19.10 -18.62
CA ALA A 10 -14.77 -17.67 -18.41
C ALA A 10 -14.58 -16.90 -19.72
N ALA A 11 -13.63 -17.30 -20.58
CA ALA A 11 -13.42 -16.68 -21.89
C ALA A 11 -14.64 -16.82 -22.82
N LEU A 12 -15.31 -17.99 -22.82
CA LEU A 12 -16.56 -18.17 -23.57
C LEU A 12 -17.74 -17.41 -22.97
N PHE A 13 -17.75 -17.23 -21.65
CA PHE A 13 -18.77 -16.48 -20.91
C PHE A 13 -18.67 -14.97 -21.15
N VAL A 14 -17.45 -14.42 -21.11
CA VAL A 14 -17.14 -13.03 -21.51
C VAL A 14 -17.63 -12.75 -22.92
N ARG A 15 -17.37 -13.67 -23.86
CA ARG A 15 -17.85 -13.56 -25.25
C ARG A 15 -19.38 -13.61 -25.35
N HIS A 16 -20.06 -14.38 -24.50
CA HIS A 16 -21.51 -14.45 -24.48
C HIS A 16 -22.15 -13.18 -23.92
N ILE A 17 -21.63 -12.63 -22.83
CA ILE A 17 -22.17 -11.41 -22.20
C ILE A 17 -21.91 -10.20 -23.10
N SER A 18 -20.71 -10.06 -23.64
CA SER A 18 -20.33 -8.93 -24.49
C SER A 18 -21.14 -8.88 -25.79
N LYS A 19 -21.40 -10.04 -26.42
CA LYS A 19 -22.11 -10.10 -27.71
C LYS A 19 -23.63 -10.17 -27.58
N TYR A 20 -24.16 -10.83 -26.54
CA TYR A 20 -25.60 -11.03 -26.37
C TYR A 20 -26.25 -10.16 -25.30
N GLY A 21 -25.53 -9.75 -24.25
CA GLY A 21 -26.07 -8.90 -23.18
C GLY A 21 -26.46 -7.51 -23.69
N ALA A 22 -25.56 -6.83 -24.40
CA ALA A 22 -25.81 -5.50 -24.93
C ALA A 22 -26.94 -5.48 -25.98
N ASN A 23 -27.00 -6.48 -26.86
CA ASN A 23 -28.02 -6.55 -27.91
C ASN A 23 -29.42 -6.93 -27.37
N GLN A 24 -29.50 -7.80 -26.35
CA GLN A 24 -30.77 -8.15 -25.70
C GLN A 24 -31.33 -7.00 -24.86
N ILE A 25 -30.47 -6.29 -24.11
CA ILE A 25 -30.90 -5.15 -23.29
C ILE A 25 -31.41 -4.00 -24.18
N LYS A 26 -30.77 -3.77 -25.35
CA LYS A 26 -31.23 -2.78 -26.33
C LYS A 26 -32.58 -3.15 -26.98
N ALA A 27 -32.79 -4.43 -27.29
CA ALA A 27 -34.07 -4.92 -27.81
C ALA A 27 -35.19 -4.81 -26.74
N GLN A 28 -34.96 -5.29 -25.52
CA GLN A 28 -35.94 -5.23 -24.43
C GLN A 28 -36.24 -3.81 -23.93
N ALA A 29 -35.27 -2.89 -23.99
CA ALA A 29 -35.50 -1.48 -23.69
C ALA A 29 -36.40 -0.78 -24.72
N HIS A 30 -36.51 -1.33 -25.92
CA HIS A 30 -37.46 -0.87 -26.93
C HIS A 30 -38.87 -1.43 -26.67
N ASP A 31 -38.98 -2.66 -26.16
CA ASP A 31 -40.26 -3.34 -25.95
C ASP A 31 -40.94 -2.98 -24.62
N HIS A 32 -40.19 -2.56 -23.59
CA HIS A 32 -40.74 -2.26 -22.27
C HIS A 32 -40.44 -0.83 -21.76
N PRO A 33 -41.44 0.07 -21.70
CA PRO A 33 -41.23 1.47 -21.28
C PRO A 33 -40.85 1.62 -19.80
N ARG A 34 -41.33 0.71 -18.93
CA ARG A 34 -40.95 0.70 -17.51
C ARG A 34 -39.48 0.31 -17.31
N PHE A 35 -39.01 -0.67 -18.07
CA PHE A 35 -37.62 -1.11 -18.03
C PHE A 35 -36.70 -0.03 -18.59
N ARG A 36 -37.11 0.64 -19.67
CA ARG A 36 -36.39 1.79 -20.22
C ARG A 36 -36.21 2.92 -19.21
N ALA A 37 -37.28 3.32 -18.50
CA ALA A 37 -37.20 4.35 -17.47
C ALA A 37 -36.29 3.94 -16.30
N PHE A 38 -36.31 2.65 -15.91
CA PHE A 38 -35.42 2.11 -14.90
C PHE A 38 -33.95 2.16 -15.35
N ALA A 39 -33.66 1.58 -16.53
CA ALA A 39 -32.32 1.57 -17.10
C ALA A 39 -31.77 2.97 -17.31
N ALA A 40 -32.61 3.91 -17.77
CA ALA A 40 -32.25 5.31 -17.88
C ALA A 40 -31.91 5.92 -16.51
N LYS A 41 -32.70 5.67 -15.45
CA LYS A 41 -32.42 6.18 -14.10
C LYS A 41 -31.07 5.69 -13.57
N TYR A 42 -30.76 4.41 -13.75
CA TYR A 42 -29.47 3.84 -13.33
C TYR A 42 -28.31 4.30 -14.22
N GLY A 43 -28.52 4.40 -15.53
CA GLY A 43 -27.56 4.97 -16.46
C GLY A 43 -27.18 6.42 -16.14
N GLN A 44 -28.16 7.24 -15.76
CA GLN A 44 -27.92 8.61 -15.29
C GLN A 44 -27.13 8.63 -13.98
N HIS A 45 -27.43 7.72 -13.05
CA HIS A 45 -26.70 7.62 -11.80
C HIS A 45 -25.23 7.25 -12.04
N ILE A 46 -24.98 6.27 -12.92
CA ILE A 46 -23.62 5.86 -13.31
C ILE A 46 -22.89 7.03 -14.00
N HIS A 47 -23.54 7.74 -14.91
CA HIS A 47 -22.94 8.91 -15.55
C HIS A 47 -22.58 10.00 -14.54
N GLN A 48 -23.47 10.30 -13.59
CA GLN A 48 -23.21 11.27 -12.54
C GLN A 48 -22.06 10.82 -11.63
N LEU A 49 -21.99 9.53 -11.29
CA LEU A 49 -20.87 8.97 -10.54
C LEU A 49 -19.56 9.12 -11.31
N ASN A 50 -19.55 8.76 -12.60
CA ASN A 50 -18.36 8.89 -13.44
C ASN A 50 -17.88 10.34 -13.49
N MET A 51 -18.78 11.31 -13.76
CA MET A 51 -18.42 12.74 -13.76
C MET A 51 -17.95 13.25 -12.39
N ARG A 52 -18.56 12.80 -11.29
CA ARG A 52 -18.11 13.14 -9.94
C ARG A 52 -16.71 12.60 -9.67
N LEU A 53 -16.44 11.36 -10.06
CA LEU A 53 -15.13 10.73 -9.89
C LEU A 53 -14.09 11.39 -10.79
N SER A 54 -14.41 11.71 -12.04
CA SER A 54 -13.52 12.46 -12.93
C SER A 54 -13.18 13.83 -12.35
N VAL A 55 -14.17 14.58 -11.87
CA VAL A 55 -13.91 15.88 -11.23
C VAL A 55 -13.16 15.74 -9.91
N ALA A 56 -13.38 14.66 -9.15
CA ALA A 56 -12.61 14.37 -7.95
C ALA A 56 -11.15 14.01 -8.25
N LEU A 57 -10.91 13.26 -9.32
CA LEU A 57 -9.58 12.86 -9.79
C LEU A 57 -8.80 14.04 -10.37
N LEU A 58 -9.45 14.86 -11.22
CA LEU A 58 -8.84 16.07 -11.79
C LEU A 58 -8.53 17.15 -10.74
N ARG A 59 -9.16 17.05 -9.56
CA ARG A 59 -8.96 17.96 -8.45
C ARG A 59 -7.76 17.47 -7.64
N ASP A 60 -6.58 17.60 -8.25
CA ASP A 60 -5.31 17.40 -7.57
C ASP A 60 -5.23 18.40 -6.41
N PRO A 61 -5.26 17.94 -5.14
CA PRO A 61 -5.23 18.84 -4.00
C PRO A 61 -3.93 19.66 -3.97
N GLU A 62 -2.86 19.16 -4.60
CA GLU A 62 -1.60 19.86 -4.77
C GLU A 62 -1.66 20.98 -5.81
N ALA A 63 -2.38 20.79 -6.92
CA ALA A 63 -2.58 21.83 -7.93
C ALA A 63 -3.47 22.95 -7.40
N GLU A 64 -4.51 22.64 -6.61
CA GLU A 64 -5.30 23.65 -5.92
C GLU A 64 -4.49 24.41 -4.85
N ARG A 65 -3.56 23.75 -4.14
CA ARG A 65 -2.66 24.42 -3.17
C ARG A 65 -1.65 25.32 -3.87
N ARG A 66 -1.01 24.86 -4.95
CA ARG A 66 -0.09 25.69 -5.75
C ARG A 66 -0.80 26.85 -6.44
N ALA A 67 -2.03 26.66 -6.89
CA ALA A 67 -2.84 27.74 -7.46
C ALA A 67 -3.25 28.77 -6.40
N LYS A 68 -3.56 28.33 -5.17
CA LYS A 68 -3.83 29.23 -4.04
C LYS A 68 -2.59 29.95 -3.57
N GLU A 69 -1.45 29.28 -3.45
CA GLU A 69 -0.16 29.92 -3.12
C GLU A 69 0.27 30.93 -4.19
N ARG A 70 -0.02 30.68 -5.47
CA ARG A 70 0.23 31.64 -6.57
C ARG A 70 -0.77 32.79 -6.61
N ALA A 71 -2.00 32.59 -6.12
CA ALA A 71 -3.02 33.64 -6.02
C ALA A 71 -2.90 34.45 -4.71
N GLU A 72 -2.39 33.83 -3.65
CA GLU A 72 -2.03 34.44 -2.37
C GLU A 72 -0.63 35.05 -2.40
N ALA A 73 0.20 34.72 -3.41
CA ALA A 73 1.41 35.47 -3.72
C ALA A 73 1.00 36.88 -4.15
N PRO A 74 1.26 37.91 -3.32
CA PRO A 74 0.72 39.25 -3.54
C PRO A 74 1.44 39.89 -4.72
N THR A 75 0.78 39.95 -5.88
CA THR A 75 1.16 40.96 -6.88
C THR A 75 0.76 42.32 -6.34
N VAL A 76 1.80 43.08 -5.98
CA VAL A 76 1.83 44.51 -5.63
C VAL A 76 1.38 44.85 -4.20
N LYS A 77 2.38 44.92 -3.32
CA LYS A 77 2.33 45.65 -2.05
C LYS A 77 1.90 47.10 -2.31
N THR A 78 0.79 47.53 -1.73
CA THR A 78 0.54 48.95 -1.43
C THR A 78 1.23 49.25 -0.10
N GLU A 79 2.02 50.31 -0.04
CA GLU A 79 2.91 50.70 1.08
C GLU A 79 2.20 50.85 2.44
N GLU A 80 0.86 50.87 2.47
CA GLU A 80 0.05 51.07 3.68
C GLU A 80 -0.02 49.85 4.60
N GLN A 81 0.11 48.62 4.09
CA GLN A 81 0.03 47.42 4.94
C GLN A 81 1.32 47.22 5.76
N HIS A 82 2.49 47.62 5.22
CA HIS A 82 3.76 47.53 5.94
C HIS A 82 3.82 48.49 7.14
N LYS A 83 3.27 49.71 6.99
CA LYS A 83 3.21 50.71 8.07
C LYS A 83 2.27 50.31 9.21
N ARG A 84 1.22 49.53 8.93
CA ARG A 84 0.26 49.08 9.96
C ARG A 84 0.80 47.89 10.77
N ASP A 85 1.63 47.06 10.16
CA ASP A 85 2.31 45.94 10.82
C ASP A 85 3.53 46.40 11.65
N GLU A 86 4.25 47.45 11.22
CA GLU A 86 5.33 48.06 12.02
C GLU A 86 4.79 48.80 13.26
N ALA A 87 3.68 49.53 13.12
CA ALA A 87 3.04 50.24 14.23
C ALA A 87 2.41 49.31 15.29
N SER A 88 2.09 48.06 14.92
CA SER A 88 1.55 47.05 15.85
C SER A 88 2.65 46.22 16.52
N LYS A 89 3.82 46.07 15.90
CA LYS A 89 5.01 45.47 16.54
C LYS A 89 5.62 46.34 17.63
N GLU A 90 5.60 47.67 17.48
CA GLU A 90 6.13 48.58 18.52
C GLU A 90 5.24 48.68 19.77
N LYS A 91 3.93 48.37 19.66
CA LYS A 91 2.98 48.40 20.78
C LYS A 91 2.92 47.11 21.60
N ALA A 92 3.57 46.03 21.16
CA ALA A 92 3.54 44.73 21.83
C ALA A 92 4.77 44.43 22.70
N SER A 93 5.77 45.31 22.75
CA SER A 93 7.00 45.11 23.55
C SER A 93 6.94 45.65 25.00
N LYS A 94 5.76 46.10 25.47
CA LYS A 94 5.54 46.54 26.86
C LYS A 94 4.27 45.92 27.46
N SER A 95 4.27 44.62 27.66
CA SER A 95 3.55 43.93 28.75
C SER A 95 3.68 42.41 28.60
N SER A 96 4.67 41.85 29.30
CA SER A 96 4.75 40.42 29.54
C SER A 96 3.93 40.07 30.78
N SER A 97 2.86 39.29 30.64
CA SER A 97 2.59 38.11 31.49
C SER A 97 1.20 37.49 31.24
N SER A 98 1.20 36.16 31.19
CA SER A 98 0.05 35.24 31.32
C SER A 98 -0.95 35.16 30.17
N SER A 99 -0.82 34.12 29.35
CA SER A 99 -1.80 33.01 29.31
C SER A 99 -1.49 32.05 28.16
N SER A 100 -1.18 30.82 28.56
CA SER A 100 -1.22 29.62 27.75
C SER A 100 -2.58 29.48 27.07
N GLY A 101 -2.60 29.52 25.74
CA GLY A 101 -3.78 29.26 24.93
C GLY A 101 -3.36 28.65 23.60
N SER A 102 -3.55 27.34 23.47
CA SER A 102 -3.30 26.59 22.24
C SER A 102 -4.13 27.17 21.07
N SER A 103 -3.47 27.74 20.07
CA SER A 103 -4.10 27.97 18.77
C SER A 103 -3.65 26.86 17.83
N SER A 104 -4.49 25.83 17.79
CA SER A 104 -4.39 24.68 16.90
C SER A 104 -4.06 25.14 15.48
N SER A 105 -3.00 24.58 14.92
CA SER A 105 -2.75 24.58 13.48
C SER A 105 -4.03 24.11 12.79
N ASN A 106 -4.74 25.05 12.18
CA ASN A 106 -5.97 24.77 11.44
C ASN A 106 -5.57 24.11 10.12
N LYS A 107 -5.19 22.83 10.20
CA LYS A 107 -4.89 21.96 9.06
C LYS A 107 -6.19 21.86 8.28
N SER A 108 -6.29 22.69 7.25
CA SER A 108 -7.45 22.80 6.36
C SER A 108 -7.91 21.39 5.96
N ARG A 109 -9.06 20.99 6.53
CA ARG A 109 -9.74 19.76 6.14
C ARG A 109 -9.93 19.82 4.63
N ILE A 110 -9.40 18.83 3.93
CA ILE A 110 -9.59 18.71 2.49
C ILE A 110 -11.10 18.60 2.27
N ASN A 111 -11.69 19.64 1.68
CA ASN A 111 -13.13 19.76 1.45
C ASN A 111 -13.58 18.81 0.31
N PHE A 112 -13.49 17.49 0.54
CA PHE A 112 -14.02 16.48 -0.37
C PHE A 112 -15.55 16.54 -0.46
N GLN A 113 -16.24 17.21 0.47
CA GLN A 113 -17.70 17.28 0.52
C GLN A 113 -18.35 18.05 -0.64
N SER A 114 -17.62 18.93 -1.36
CA SER A 114 -18.26 19.80 -2.37
C SER A 114 -18.48 19.13 -3.74
N VAL A 115 -17.71 18.09 -4.07
CA VAL A 115 -17.78 17.42 -5.39
C VAL A 115 -19.01 16.52 -5.49
N TRP A 116 -19.33 15.83 -4.39
CA TRP A 116 -20.46 14.89 -4.30
C TRP A 116 -21.83 15.58 -4.31
N LYS A 117 -21.87 16.89 -4.02
CA LYS A 117 -23.09 17.72 -4.09
C LYS A 117 -23.36 18.32 -5.48
N ARG A 118 -22.43 18.22 -6.44
CA ARG A 118 -22.63 18.78 -7.79
C ARG A 118 -23.64 17.95 -8.59
N LYS A 119 -24.53 18.66 -9.29
CA LYS A 119 -25.49 18.11 -10.24
C LYS A 119 -24.97 18.39 -11.66
N PHE A 120 -24.73 17.33 -12.43
CA PHE A 120 -24.31 17.42 -13.83
C PHE A 120 -25.53 17.34 -14.77
N ARG A 121 -25.39 17.83 -16.00
CA ARG A 121 -26.46 17.75 -17.01
C ARG A 121 -26.77 16.28 -17.33
N PRO A 122 -28.05 15.87 -17.37
CA PRO A 122 -28.40 14.49 -17.67
C PRO A 122 -28.15 14.17 -19.14
N LEU A 123 -27.82 12.91 -19.42
CA LEU A 123 -27.69 12.41 -20.79
C LEU A 123 -29.05 12.21 -21.46
N PRO A 124 -29.10 12.15 -22.81
CA PRO A 124 -30.29 11.65 -23.48
C PRO A 124 -30.57 10.20 -23.03
N GLU A 125 -31.85 9.89 -22.85
CA GLU A 125 -32.33 8.64 -22.25
C GLU A 125 -31.75 7.38 -22.92
N ALA A 126 -31.73 7.34 -24.25
CA ALA A 126 -31.20 6.21 -25.02
C ALA A 126 -29.72 5.92 -24.70
N LYS A 127 -28.89 6.97 -24.61
CA LYS A 127 -27.46 6.80 -24.27
C LYS A 127 -27.27 6.34 -22.83
N ALA A 128 -28.14 6.75 -21.92
CA ALA A 128 -28.10 6.30 -20.53
C ALA A 128 -28.43 4.80 -20.41
N VAL A 129 -29.38 4.31 -21.21
CA VAL A 129 -29.71 2.88 -21.29
C VAL A 129 -28.53 2.08 -21.86
N ASP A 130 -27.88 2.58 -22.92
CA ASP A 130 -26.68 1.92 -23.48
C ASP A 130 -25.55 1.82 -22.45
N LEU A 131 -25.25 2.93 -21.76
CA LEU A 131 -24.24 2.95 -20.69
C LEU A 131 -24.57 1.99 -19.55
N PHE A 132 -25.85 1.87 -19.17
CA PHE A 132 -26.30 0.91 -18.18
C PHE A 132 -26.09 -0.54 -18.66
N ALA A 133 -26.39 -0.82 -19.92
CA ALA A 133 -26.23 -2.13 -20.53
C ALA A 133 -24.75 -2.58 -20.58
N ASP A 134 -23.84 -1.66 -20.92
CA ASP A 134 -22.40 -1.96 -20.96
C ASP A 134 -21.87 -2.23 -19.54
N VAL A 135 -22.23 -1.38 -18.57
CA VAL A 135 -21.75 -1.49 -17.19
C VAL A 135 -22.29 -2.73 -16.48
N ILE A 136 -23.54 -3.15 -16.73
CA ILE A 136 -24.07 -4.38 -16.12
C ILE A 136 -23.39 -5.63 -16.69
N GLY A 137 -23.03 -5.61 -17.97
CA GLY A 137 -22.26 -6.68 -18.61
C GLY A 137 -20.87 -6.82 -18.02
N ASP A 138 -20.15 -5.70 -17.90
CA ASP A 138 -18.81 -5.67 -17.31
C ASP A 138 -18.82 -6.03 -15.83
N ALA A 139 -19.78 -5.50 -15.06
CA ALA A 139 -19.93 -5.82 -13.64
C ALA A 139 -20.20 -7.31 -13.40
N PHE A 140 -20.96 -7.95 -14.30
CA PHE A 140 -21.21 -9.38 -14.22
C PHE A 140 -19.96 -10.21 -14.50
N ILE A 141 -19.17 -9.84 -15.52
CA ILE A 141 -17.87 -10.48 -15.81
C ILE A 141 -16.91 -10.34 -14.63
N LEU A 142 -16.77 -9.12 -14.11
CA LEU A 142 -15.92 -8.82 -12.96
C LEU A 142 -16.40 -9.53 -11.69
N GLY A 143 -17.72 -9.67 -11.52
CA GLY A 143 -18.32 -10.43 -10.42
C GLY A 143 -17.99 -11.91 -10.48
N VAL A 144 -18.07 -12.54 -11.66
CA VAL A 144 -17.70 -13.95 -11.83
C VAL A 144 -16.19 -14.14 -11.66
N ALA A 145 -15.37 -13.29 -12.27
CA ALA A 145 -13.91 -13.35 -12.12
C ALA A 145 -13.49 -13.11 -10.66
N GLY A 146 -14.00 -12.08 -10.02
CA GLY A 146 -13.76 -11.75 -8.62
C GLY A 146 -14.28 -12.85 -7.69
N GLY A 147 -15.45 -13.43 -7.97
CA GLY A 147 -16.00 -14.56 -7.22
C GLY A 147 -15.12 -15.82 -7.32
N LEU A 148 -14.60 -16.12 -8.50
CA LEU A 148 -13.65 -17.23 -8.68
C LEU A 148 -12.34 -16.99 -7.94
N ILE A 149 -11.78 -15.79 -8.04
CA ILE A 149 -10.56 -15.39 -7.32
C ILE A 149 -10.80 -15.46 -5.81
N MET A 150 -11.92 -14.91 -5.33
CA MET A 150 -12.28 -14.91 -3.91
C MET A 150 -12.52 -16.33 -3.40
N TYR A 151 -13.15 -17.19 -4.19
CA TYR A 151 -13.36 -18.59 -3.86
C TYR A 151 -12.03 -19.36 -3.78
N GLU A 152 -11.14 -19.17 -4.75
CA GLU A 152 -9.81 -19.77 -4.72
C GLU A 152 -8.98 -19.23 -3.57
N SER A 153 -9.09 -17.94 -3.26
CA SER A 153 -8.43 -17.30 -2.12
C SER A 153 -8.95 -17.89 -0.81
N TRP A 154 -10.26 -17.96 -0.61
CA TRP A 154 -10.86 -18.57 0.58
C TRP A 154 -10.47 -20.05 0.73
N LYS A 155 -10.46 -20.80 -0.37
CA LYS A 155 -10.00 -22.19 -0.38
C LYS A 155 -8.49 -22.32 -0.13
N ALA A 156 -7.67 -21.38 -0.61
CA ALA A 156 -6.23 -21.34 -0.35
C ALA A 156 -5.96 -21.06 1.13
N LEU A 157 -6.73 -20.18 1.77
CA LEU A 157 -6.69 -19.96 3.21
C LEU A 157 -7.02 -21.22 4.04
N GLN A 158 -7.83 -22.15 3.51
CA GLN A 158 -8.18 -23.39 4.20
C GLN A 158 -7.13 -24.51 4.05
N LYS A 159 -6.19 -24.41 3.09
CA LYS A 159 -5.11 -25.39 2.99
C LYS A 159 -3.95 -24.95 3.89
N PRO A 160 -3.46 -25.79 4.82
CA PRO A 160 -2.20 -25.49 5.49
C PRO A 160 -1.12 -25.40 4.42
N ASP A 161 -0.51 -24.23 4.30
CA ASP A 161 0.55 -23.97 3.33
C ASP A 161 1.64 -25.03 3.51
N ALA A 162 1.74 -25.99 2.58
CA ALA A 162 2.87 -26.92 2.53
C ALA A 162 4.20 -26.16 2.50
N ASN A 163 4.19 -24.92 2.02
CA ASN A 163 5.32 -24.01 2.10
C ASN A 163 5.61 -23.56 3.53
N LYS A 164 4.60 -23.23 4.36
CA LYS A 164 4.83 -22.89 5.79
C LYS A 164 5.48 -24.05 6.53
N GLN A 165 4.98 -25.28 6.33
CA GLN A 165 5.61 -26.47 6.92
C GLN A 165 7.07 -26.63 6.47
N ARG A 166 7.36 -26.43 5.18
CA ARG A 166 8.75 -26.46 4.66
C ARG A 166 9.62 -25.33 5.22
N LEU A 167 9.04 -24.15 5.46
CA LEU A 167 9.74 -23.02 6.09
C LEU A 167 10.06 -23.33 7.55
N ASP A 168 9.12 -23.91 8.28
CA ASP A 168 9.31 -24.35 9.66
C ASP A 168 10.40 -25.44 9.71
N ASP A 169 10.33 -26.47 8.86
CA ASP A 169 11.36 -27.51 8.75
C ASP A 169 12.75 -26.94 8.40
N LEU A 170 12.83 -25.95 7.50
CA LEU A 170 14.09 -25.27 7.16
C LEU A 170 14.63 -24.48 8.36
N SER A 171 13.76 -23.80 9.09
CA SER A 171 14.14 -23.01 10.27
C SER A 171 14.75 -23.92 11.34
N GLU A 172 14.15 -25.08 11.59
CA GLU A 172 14.66 -26.08 12.53
C GLU A 172 16.03 -26.63 12.09
N ARG A 173 16.21 -26.90 10.79
CA ARG A 173 17.51 -27.34 10.25
C ARG A 173 18.60 -26.29 10.40
N VAL A 174 18.28 -25.02 10.20
CA VAL A 174 19.23 -23.91 10.36
C VAL A 174 19.63 -23.76 11.83
N GLU A 175 18.67 -23.84 12.75
CA GLU A 175 18.97 -23.81 14.19
C GLU A 175 19.82 -25.01 14.62
N ALA A 176 19.54 -26.21 14.10
CA ALA A 176 20.34 -27.39 14.38
C ALA A 176 21.78 -27.25 13.88
N ILE A 177 22.00 -26.64 12.72
CA ILE A 177 23.35 -26.36 12.20
C ILE A 177 24.07 -25.35 13.09
N ARG A 178 23.41 -24.23 13.45
CA ARG A 178 24.00 -23.21 14.33
C ARG A 178 24.45 -23.79 15.68
N ARG A 179 23.64 -24.66 16.29
CA ARG A 179 24.02 -25.33 17.55
C ARG A 179 25.27 -26.20 17.39
N ARG A 180 25.39 -26.92 16.26
CA ARG A 180 26.59 -27.73 15.98
C ARG A 180 27.82 -26.85 15.77
N GLU A 181 27.67 -25.71 15.11
CA GLU A 181 28.75 -24.73 14.94
C GLU A 181 29.21 -24.19 16.30
N GLU A 182 28.28 -23.84 17.19
CA GLU A 182 28.58 -23.40 18.56
C GLU A 182 29.31 -24.48 19.36
N GLU A 183 28.81 -25.73 19.36
CA GLU A 183 29.44 -26.86 20.05
C GLU A 183 30.87 -27.13 19.54
N LEU A 184 31.06 -27.07 18.21
CA LEU A 184 32.37 -27.24 17.60
C LEU A 184 33.31 -26.09 17.98
N SER A 185 32.82 -24.85 17.99
CA SER A 185 33.62 -23.69 18.39
C SER A 185 34.09 -23.78 19.84
N GLU A 186 33.22 -24.19 20.76
CA GLU A 186 33.60 -24.43 22.16
C GLU A 186 34.61 -25.58 22.30
N ALA A 187 34.49 -26.62 21.48
CA ALA A 187 35.43 -27.74 21.50
C ALA A 187 36.82 -27.30 21.00
N GLU A 188 36.88 -26.49 19.95
CA GLU A 188 38.13 -25.88 19.46
C GLU A 188 38.77 -24.97 20.50
N GLU A 189 37.98 -24.13 21.19
CA GLU A 189 38.48 -23.28 22.28
C GLU A 189 39.06 -24.10 23.44
N LYS A 190 38.37 -25.17 23.85
CA LYS A 190 38.87 -26.09 24.89
C LYS A 190 40.17 -26.77 24.47
N GLN A 191 40.31 -27.15 23.20
CA GLN A 191 41.56 -27.73 22.67
C GLN A 191 42.69 -26.71 22.68
N ARG A 192 42.44 -25.47 22.21
CA ARG A 192 43.41 -24.37 22.24
C ARG A 192 43.91 -24.10 23.65
N GLN A 193 43.01 -24.00 24.63
CA GLN A 193 43.38 -23.80 26.04
C GLN A 193 44.22 -24.96 26.61
N ARG A 194 43.90 -26.21 26.26
CA ARG A 194 44.71 -27.37 26.68
C ARG A 194 46.11 -27.30 26.08
N PHE A 195 46.20 -26.94 24.80
CA PHE A 195 47.46 -26.79 24.10
C PHE A 195 48.31 -25.67 24.71
N GLU A 196 47.73 -24.49 24.97
CA GLU A 196 48.42 -23.38 25.64
C GLU A 196 48.94 -23.76 27.03
N LYS A 197 48.17 -24.52 27.83
CA LYS A 197 48.63 -25.03 29.13
C LYS A 197 49.81 -26.00 29.00
N LEU A 198 49.77 -26.90 28.02
CA LEU A 198 50.86 -27.82 27.73
C LEU A 198 52.11 -27.07 27.27
N GLU A 199 51.96 -26.10 26.36
CA GLU A 199 53.06 -25.23 25.95
C GLU A 199 53.65 -24.45 27.12
N GLY A 200 52.81 -23.90 28.01
CA GLY A 200 53.25 -23.21 29.23
C GLY A 200 54.06 -24.12 30.15
N ALA A 201 53.57 -25.33 30.44
CA ALA A 201 54.28 -26.31 31.26
C ALA A 201 55.60 -26.76 30.62
N LEU A 202 55.63 -26.93 29.29
CA LEU A 202 56.85 -27.24 28.54
C LEU A 202 57.86 -26.08 28.55
N ARG A 203 57.41 -24.82 28.60
CA ARG A 203 58.28 -23.64 28.73
C ARG A 203 58.87 -23.50 30.14
N GLU A 204 58.11 -23.84 31.18
CA GLU A 204 58.59 -23.83 32.57
C GLU A 204 59.64 -24.93 32.82
N LEU A 205 59.52 -26.06 32.14
CA LEU A 205 60.55 -27.11 32.13
C LEU A 205 61.77 -26.64 31.32
N ARG A 206 62.83 -26.27 32.05
CA ARG A 206 64.10 -25.82 31.49
C ARG A 206 65.10 -26.97 31.48
N ASP A 207 65.79 -27.16 30.36
CA ASP A 207 66.69 -28.31 30.22
C ASP A 207 67.83 -28.26 31.25
N PRO A 208 68.08 -29.34 32.02
CA PRO A 208 69.03 -29.33 33.13
C PRO A 208 70.50 -29.20 32.67
N LYS A 209 70.80 -29.51 31.40
CA LYS A 209 72.17 -29.45 30.84
C LYS A 209 72.49 -28.14 30.10
N THR A 210 71.53 -27.56 29.39
CA THR A 210 71.70 -26.37 28.55
C THR A 210 71.08 -25.10 29.14
N LYS A 211 70.25 -25.21 30.19
CA LYS A 211 69.52 -24.10 30.82
C LYS A 211 68.76 -23.22 29.80
N GLN A 212 68.25 -23.79 28.72
CA GLN A 212 67.42 -23.10 27.73
C GLN A 212 66.00 -23.68 27.74
N PRO A 213 64.97 -22.91 27.34
CA PRO A 213 63.60 -23.43 27.20
C PRO A 213 63.53 -24.46 26.06
N LEU A 214 62.75 -25.53 26.26
CA LEU A 214 62.63 -26.65 25.32
C LEU A 214 61.95 -26.31 23.98
N LEU A 215 61.19 -25.20 23.92
CA LEU A 215 60.52 -24.72 22.72
C LEU A 215 61.02 -23.31 22.35
N PRO A 216 61.41 -23.05 21.09
CA PRO A 216 61.72 -21.71 20.63
C PRO A 216 60.45 -20.85 20.52
N THR A 217 60.59 -19.54 20.71
CA THR A 217 59.47 -18.59 20.55
C THR A 217 59.09 -18.49 19.08
N LEU A 218 57.96 -19.07 18.70
CA LEU A 218 57.24 -18.62 17.52
C LEU A 218 56.52 -17.32 17.92
N GLN A 219 57.22 -16.19 17.77
CA GLN A 219 56.55 -14.90 17.68
C GLN A 219 55.65 -14.91 16.43
N PRO A 220 54.48 -14.23 16.48
CA PRO A 220 53.42 -14.36 15.48
C PRO A 220 53.86 -14.03 14.06
#